data_AF-A0A831ZJT6-F1
#
_entry.id   AF-A0A831ZJT6-F1
#
_cell.length_a   1.000
_cell.length_b   1.000
_cell.length_c   1.000
_cell.angle_alpha   90.00
_cell.angle_beta   90.00
_cell.angle_gamma   90.00
#
_symmetry.space_group_name_H-M   'P 1'
#
loop_
_entity.id
_entity.type
_entity.pdbx_description
1 polymer ?
#
loop_
_entity_poly.entity_id
_entity_poly.type
_entity_poly.pdbx_seq_one_letter_code
_entity_poly.pdbx_strand_id
1 'polypeptide(L)'
;MTDRLTVSNHSRDIAGFTYVYPVISRRANGLSIGINLNPNNACNWRCIYCQVPDLVRGSAPAINLKQLSKELHSLLDDVLHGDFYDRYGVPEQRQLIRDIAVSGNGEPTSAQAFEAVIE
;
A
#
# COMPACT_ATOMS: atom_id res chain seq x y z
N MET A 1 18.09 -8.39 6.19
CA MET A 1 17.73 -9.12 4.96
C MET A 1 16.76 -8.25 4.21
N THR A 2 17.12 -7.75 3.04
CA THR A 2 16.22 -6.96 2.21
C THR A 2 15.16 -7.92 1.67
N ASP A 3 13.93 -7.81 2.16
CA ASP A 3 12.84 -8.67 1.70
C ASP A 3 12.58 -8.40 0.21
N ARG A 4 12.57 -9.45 -0.59
CA ARG A 4 12.41 -9.35 -2.05
C ARG A 4 10.94 -9.11 -2.39
N LEU A 5 10.66 -8.13 -3.26
CA LEU A 5 9.33 -7.95 -3.82
C LEU A 5 9.09 -8.98 -4.93
N THR A 6 8.06 -9.80 -4.77
CA THR A 6 7.66 -10.79 -5.77
C THR A 6 6.16 -10.70 -6.00
N VAL A 7 5.68 -11.38 -7.03
CA VAL A 7 4.23 -11.50 -7.28
C VAL A 7 3.47 -12.34 -6.25
N SER A 8 4.18 -13.04 -5.37
CA SER A 8 3.59 -13.88 -4.32
C SER A 8 3.77 -13.30 -2.91
N ASN A 9 4.65 -12.31 -2.74
CA ASN A 9 4.83 -11.58 -1.50
C ASN A 9 4.27 -10.16 -1.65
N HIS A 10 3.15 -9.92 -0.99
CA HIS A 10 2.47 -8.63 -0.94
C HIS A 10 2.56 -7.98 0.45
N SER A 11 3.62 -8.28 1.20
CA SER A 11 3.85 -7.67 2.52
C SER A 11 3.80 -6.15 2.40
N ARG A 12 2.89 -5.53 3.16
CA ARG A 12 2.69 -4.09 3.14
C ARG A 12 3.75 -3.36 3.97
N ASP A 13 4.39 -4.06 4.90
CA ASP A 13 5.39 -3.51 5.80
C ASP A 13 6.80 -3.47 5.17
N ILE A 14 6.95 -3.98 3.95
CA ILE A 14 8.25 -4.19 3.28
C ILE A 14 9.05 -2.90 3.04
N ALA A 15 8.36 -1.75 3.01
CA ALA A 15 8.96 -0.43 2.86
C ALA A 15 9.04 0.35 4.18
N GLY A 16 8.52 -0.19 5.29
CA GLY A 16 8.53 0.46 6.61
C GLY A 16 7.63 1.70 6.73
N PHE A 17 6.75 1.94 5.76
CA PHE A 17 5.77 3.03 5.77
C PHE A 17 4.48 2.63 6.50
N THR A 18 3.75 3.63 6.98
CA THR A 18 2.49 3.40 7.72
C THR A 18 1.29 3.26 6.78
N TYR A 19 1.21 4.11 5.76
CA TYR A 19 0.06 4.23 4.88
C TYR A 19 0.35 3.72 3.47
N VAL A 20 1.58 3.83 2.98
CA VAL A 20 1.93 3.54 1.58
C VAL A 20 2.72 2.25 1.47
N TYR A 21 2.45 1.41 0.47
CA TYR A 21 3.22 0.19 0.27
C TYR A 21 3.36 -0.19 -1.21
N PRO A 22 4.51 -0.74 -1.63
CA PRO A 22 4.71 -1.23 -2.99
C PRO A 22 4.19 -2.66 -3.17
N VAL A 23 3.67 -2.96 -4.37
CA VAL A 23 3.27 -4.31 -4.77
C VAL A 23 3.71 -4.59 -6.20
N ILE A 24 4.43 -5.68 -6.43
CA ILE A 24 4.64 -6.17 -7.79
C ILE A 24 3.40 -6.96 -8.23
N SER A 25 2.57 -6.32 -9.04
CA SER A 25 1.30 -6.86 -9.50
C SER A 25 1.49 -7.89 -10.60
N ARG A 26 0.93 -9.08 -10.38
CA ARG A 26 0.82 -10.11 -11.42
C ARG A 26 -0.14 -9.69 -12.55
N ARG A 27 -1.20 -8.94 -12.22
CA ARG A 27 -2.25 -8.56 -13.17
C ARG A 27 -1.87 -7.34 -13.99
N ALA A 28 -1.34 -6.31 -13.34
CA ALA A 28 -0.90 -5.08 -14.02
C ALA A 28 0.48 -5.23 -14.68
N ASN A 29 1.21 -6.31 -14.37
CA ASN A 29 2.54 -6.60 -14.89
C ASN A 29 3.52 -5.43 -14.68
N GLY A 30 3.65 -5.00 -13.42
CA GLY A 30 4.51 -3.91 -12.98
C GLY A 30 4.32 -3.61 -11.50
N LEU A 31 4.78 -2.44 -11.07
CA LEU A 31 4.63 -1.91 -9.72
C LEU A 31 3.27 -1.21 -9.56
N SER A 32 2.47 -1.69 -8.62
CA SER A 32 1.29 -1.02 -8.09
C SER A 32 1.64 -0.43 -6.72
N ILE A 33 1.15 0.77 -6.42
CA ILE A 33 1.37 1.44 -5.12
C ILE A 33 0.04 1.46 -4.36
N GLY A 34 0.01 0.81 -3.20
CA GLY A 34 -1.17 0.76 -2.35
C GLY A 34 -1.16 1.86 -1.28
N ILE A 35 -2.33 2.42 -0.98
CA ILE A 35 -2.57 3.33 0.15
C ILE A 35 -3.56 2.66 1.12
N ASN A 36 -3.11 2.32 2.32
CA ASN A 36 -3.89 1.68 3.38
C ASN A 36 -4.40 2.72 4.38
N LEU A 37 -5.70 3.03 4.34
CA LEU A 37 -6.35 3.91 5.31
C LEU A 37 -6.78 3.20 6.60
N ASN A 38 -6.58 1.89 6.72
CA ASN A 38 -6.93 1.08 7.89
C ASN A 38 -5.70 0.36 8.47
N PRO A 39 -4.61 1.07 8.83
CA PRO A 39 -3.41 0.42 9.37
C PRO A 39 -3.65 -0.25 10.73
N ASN A 40 -4.77 0.05 11.40
CA ASN A 40 -5.18 -0.53 12.67
C ASN A 40 -5.93 -1.87 12.53
N ASN A 41 -6.03 -2.45 11.32
CA ASN A 41 -6.81 -3.66 11.03
C ASN A 41 -8.26 -3.57 11.49
N ALA A 42 -8.88 -2.38 11.44
CA ALA A 42 -10.28 -2.21 11.75
C ALA A 42 -11.11 -1.97 10.49
N CYS A 43 -12.19 -2.74 10.32
CA CYS A 43 -13.15 -2.56 9.23
C CYS A 43 -14.58 -2.80 9.72
N ASN A 44 -15.54 -2.02 9.20
CA ASN A 44 -16.95 -2.11 9.61
C ASN A 44 -17.75 -3.06 8.70
N TRP A 45 -17.17 -3.52 7.59
CA TRP A 45 -17.74 -4.53 6.71
C TRP A 45 -17.56 -5.93 7.29
N ARG A 46 -18.55 -6.80 7.07
CA ARG A 46 -18.56 -8.18 7.56
C ARG A 46 -18.44 -9.17 6.40
N CYS A 47 -17.38 -9.05 5.62
CA CYS A 47 -17.12 -9.95 4.50
C CYS A 47 -16.83 -11.37 5.02
N ILE A 48 -17.63 -12.36 4.61
CA ILE A 48 -17.47 -13.77 5.02
C ILE A 48 -16.14 -14.39 4.59
N TYR A 49 -15.47 -13.77 3.62
CA TYR A 49 -14.21 -14.21 3.04
C TYR A 49 -13.03 -13.30 3.42
N CYS A 50 -13.17 -12.42 4.41
CA CYS A 50 -12.08 -11.52 4.78
C CYS A 50 -10.88 -12.30 5.34
N GLN A 51 -9.70 -12.04 4.79
CA GLN A 51 -8.44 -12.69 5.18
C GLN A 51 -7.43 -11.70 5.79
N VAL A 52 -7.87 -10.49 6.15
CA VAL A 52 -7.01 -9.54 6.87
C VAL A 52 -6.69 -10.13 8.26
N PRO A 53 -5.41 -10.38 8.59
CA PRO A 53 -5.03 -10.94 9.88
C PRO A 53 -5.46 -10.00 11.02
N ASP A 54 -5.92 -10.60 12.12
CA ASP A 54 -6.32 -9.89 13.34
C ASP A 54 -7.33 -8.76 13.10
N LEU A 55 -8.17 -8.89 12.07
CA LEU A 55 -9.17 -7.89 11.75
C LEU A 55 -10.20 -7.77 12.88
N VAL A 56 -10.35 -6.56 13.40
CA VAL A 56 -11.39 -6.21 14.36
C VAL A 56 -12.51 -5.42 13.70
N ARG A 57 -13.73 -5.56 14.21
CA ARG A 57 -14.83 -4.73 13.76
C ARG A 57 -14.64 -3.30 14.28
N GLY A 58 -14.56 -2.32 13.37
CA GLY A 58 -14.35 -0.93 13.74
C GLY A 58 -14.20 -0.01 12.52
N SER A 59 -13.70 1.20 12.75
CA SER A 59 -13.50 2.19 11.69
C SER A 59 -12.00 2.46 11.45
N ALA A 60 -11.68 3.01 10.29
CA ALA A 60 -10.37 3.60 10.04
C ALA A 60 -10.01 4.60 11.17
N PRO A 61 -8.73 4.67 11.58
CA PRO A 61 -8.29 5.67 12.54
C PRO A 61 -8.26 7.06 11.90
N ALA A 62 -8.03 8.10 12.71
CA ALA A 62 -7.68 9.40 12.16
C ALA A 62 -6.39 9.30 11.33
N ILE A 63 -6.42 9.85 10.11
CA ILE A 63 -5.29 9.76 9.17
C ILE A 63 -4.41 10.99 9.27
N ASN A 64 -3.10 10.77 9.42
CA ASN A 64 -2.12 11.84 9.31
C ASN A 64 -1.79 12.10 7.82
N LEU A 65 -2.55 13.00 7.20
CA LEU A 65 -2.42 13.33 5.77
C LEU A 65 -1.00 13.82 5.39
N LYS A 66 -0.34 14.55 6.29
CA LYS A 66 1.04 15.02 6.06
C LYS A 66 2.02 13.86 5.97
N GLN A 67 1.87 12.87 6.84
CA GLN A 67 2.70 11.66 6.81
C GLN A 67 2.39 10.82 5.58
N LEU A 68 1.11 10.57 5.27
CA LEU A 68 0.70 9.84 4.06
C LEU A 68 1.30 10.48 2.81
N SER A 69 1.16 11.80 2.65
CA SER A 69 1.73 12.54 1.53
C SER A 69 3.25 12.40 1.47
N LYS A 70 3.94 12.55 2.61
CA LYS A 70 5.39 12.38 2.68
C LYS A 70 5.83 10.96 2.28
N GLU A 71 5.15 9.93 2.76
CA GLU A 71 5.46 8.53 2.44
C GLU A 71 5.27 8.26 0.94
N LEU A 72 4.18 8.76 0.35
CA LEU A 72 3.90 8.61 -1.08
C LEU A 72 5.00 9.26 -1.93
N HIS A 73 5.33 10.52 -1.64
CA HIS A 73 6.40 11.22 -2.35
C HIS A 73 7.76 10.54 -2.18
N SER A 74 8.06 10.04 -0.97
CA SER A 74 9.32 9.34 -0.71
C SER A 74 9.42 8.04 -1.50
N LEU A 75 8.34 7.24 -1.55
CA LEU A 75 8.32 6.02 -2.36
C LEU A 75 8.43 6.33 -3.85
N LEU A 76 7.72 7.34 -4.34
CA LEU A 76 7.77 7.72 -5.75
C LEU A 76 9.17 8.21 -6.14
N ASP A 77 9.80 9.04 -5.32
CA ASP A 77 11.17 9.51 -5.57
C ASP A 77 12.18 8.36 -5.62
N ASP A 78 12.07 7.43 -4.67
CA ASP A 78 12.91 6.23 -4.61
C ASP A 78 12.69 5.29 -5.80
N VAL A 79 11.45 5.16 -6.29
CA VAL A 79 11.11 4.37 -7.48
C VAL A 79 11.60 5.02 -8.78
N LEU A 80 11.56 6.35 -8.86
CA LEU A 80 11.91 7.09 -10.09
C LEU A 80 13.39 7.41 -10.21
N HIS A 81 14.04 7.70 -9.09
CA HIS A 81 15.40 8.25 -9.05
C HIS A 81 16.35 7.43 -8.15
N GLY A 82 15.82 6.56 -7.29
CA GLY A 82 16.59 5.75 -6.36
C GLY A 82 16.96 4.37 -6.88
N ASP A 83 17.35 3.50 -5.95
CA ASP A 83 17.76 2.12 -6.20
C ASP A 83 16.63 1.10 -5.92
N PHE A 84 15.37 1.56 -5.83
CA PHE A 84 14.23 0.76 -5.42
C PHE A 84 14.17 -0.61 -6.11
N TYR A 85 14.26 -0.64 -7.44
CA TYR A 85 14.09 -1.87 -8.20
C TYR A 85 15.22 -2.87 -7.96
N ASP A 86 16.45 -2.38 -7.82
CA ASP A 86 17.61 -3.22 -7.52
C ASP A 86 17.54 -3.72 -6.08
N ARG A 87 17.27 -2.82 -5.14
CA ARG A 87 17.14 -3.11 -3.70
C ARG A 87 16.08 -4.18 -3.41
N TYR A 88 14.97 -4.17 -4.15
CA TYR A 88 13.89 -5.14 -4.01
C TYR A 88 13.92 -6.28 -5.04
N GLY A 89 14.93 -6.32 -5.92
CA GLY A 89 15.16 -7.41 -6.89
C GLY A 89 14.05 -7.58 -7.92
N VAL A 90 13.50 -6.45 -8.39
CA VAL A 90 12.39 -6.38 -9.35
C VAL A 90 12.92 -6.56 -10.78
N PRO A 91 12.41 -7.56 -11.55
CA PRO A 91 12.83 -7.76 -12.94
C PRO A 91 12.52 -6.55 -13.82
N GLU A 92 13.44 -6.22 -14.73
CA GLU A 92 13.37 -5.06 -15.65
C GLU A 92 12.01 -4.93 -16.35
N GLN A 93 11.41 -6.05 -16.79
CA GLN A 93 10.13 -6.06 -17.50
C GLN A 93 8.94 -5.59 -16.63
N ARG A 94 9.15 -5.43 -15.32
CA ARG A 94 8.16 -5.01 -14.33
C ARG A 94 8.53 -3.70 -13.63
N GLN A 95 9.62 -3.03 -14.03
CA GLN A 95 10.09 -1.76 -13.47
C GLN A 95 9.30 -0.57 -14.00
N LEU A 96 7.98 -0.63 -13.88
CA LEU A 96 7.05 0.38 -14.36
C LEU A 96 5.96 0.57 -13.32
N ILE A 97 5.72 1.82 -12.92
CA ILE A 97 4.54 2.17 -12.13
C ILE A 97 3.32 1.98 -13.02
N ARG A 98 2.36 1.18 -12.56
CA ARG A 98 1.12 0.87 -13.29
C ARG A 98 -0.07 1.61 -12.73
N ASP A 99 -0.15 1.71 -11.41
CA ASP A 99 -1.28 2.29 -10.70
C ASP A 99 -0.89 2.73 -9.29
N ILE A 100 -1.68 3.67 -8.78
CA ILE A 100 -1.75 4.00 -7.36
C ILE A 100 -3.20 3.75 -6.94
N ALA A 101 -3.39 2.95 -5.90
CA ALA A 101 -4.72 2.50 -5.48
C ALA A 101 -4.91 2.65 -3.98
N VAL A 102 -6.00 3.30 -3.58
CA VAL A 102 -6.43 3.27 -2.17
C VAL A 102 -6.97 1.87 -1.87
N SER A 103 -6.13 1.07 -1.23
CA SER A 103 -6.32 -0.37 -1.02
C SER A 103 -5.60 -0.78 0.26
N GLY A 104 -6.34 -1.35 1.20
CA GLY A 104 -5.86 -1.52 2.58
C GLY A 104 -6.47 -2.70 3.31
N ASN A 105 -6.45 -2.63 4.64
CA ASN A 105 -6.99 -3.65 5.55
C ASN A 105 -8.48 -3.44 5.87
N GLY A 106 -9.10 -2.41 5.32
CA GLY A 106 -10.52 -2.14 5.48
C GLY A 106 -11.12 -1.52 4.23
N GLU A 107 -12.39 -1.12 4.34
CA GLU A 107 -13.11 -0.43 3.27
C GLU A 107 -12.66 1.05 3.20
N PRO A 108 -11.94 1.48 2.15
CA PRO A 108 -11.37 2.83 2.09
C PRO A 108 -12.42 3.94 2.16
N THR A 109 -13.57 3.74 1.52
CA THR A 109 -14.64 4.76 1.47
C THR A 109 -15.28 5.01 2.83
N SER A 110 -15.02 4.15 3.82
CA SER A 110 -15.46 4.34 5.21
C SER A 110 -14.53 5.24 6.02
N ALA A 111 -13.34 5.57 5.51
CA ALA A 111 -12.40 6.44 6.21
C ALA A 111 -12.84 7.90 6.12
N GLN A 112 -12.84 8.60 7.27
CA GLN A 112 -13.25 10.01 7.32
C GLN A 112 -12.39 10.92 6.42
N ALA A 113 -11.11 10.56 6.23
CA ALA A 113 -10.18 11.32 5.40
C ALA A 113 -10.22 10.94 3.91
N PHE A 114 -11.14 10.05 3.47
CA PHE A 114 -11.12 9.52 2.11
C PHE A 114 -11.17 10.61 1.04
N GLU A 115 -12.06 11.59 1.17
CA GLU A 115 -12.16 12.74 0.25
C GLU A 115 -10.82 13.48 0.13
N ALA A 116 -10.24 13.88 1.26
CA ALA A 116 -8.95 14.59 1.30
C ALA A 116 -7.74 13.75 0.83
N VAL A 117 -7.87 12.43 0.69
CA VAL A 117 -6.83 11.55 0.13
C VAL A 117 -6.92 11.48 -1.40
N ILE A 118 -8.10 11.72 -1.96
CA ILE A 118 -8.35 11.67 -3.42
C ILE A 118 -8.10 13.03 -4.09
N GLU A 119 -8.26 14.14 -3.35
CA GLU A 119 -7.92 15.51 -3.79
C GLU A 119 -6.41 15.75 -3.90
#